data_AF-A0A432FPF2-F1
#
_entry.id   AF-A0A432FPF2-F1
#
_cell.length_a   1.000
_cell.length_b   1.000
_cell.length_c   1.000
_cell.angle_alpha   90.00
_cell.angle_beta   90.00
_cell.angle_gamma   90.00
#
_symmetry.space_group_name_H-M   'P 1'
#
loop_
_entity.id
_entity.type
_entity.pdbx_description
1 polymer ?
#
loop_
_entity_poly.entity_id
_entity_poly.type
_entity_poly.pdbx_seq_one_letter_code
_entity_poly.pdbx_strand_id
1 'polypeptide(L)'
;MILQALYDYYQRKLADPEDTLPPFGFEWKEIPLIIEIDADGKLVQIEDTREGAGRKKQARAYLVQQAVKKTRGVATNLLWANAEYVLGIPRKVKPGQKKPAPDRIRAQHQAFMQRIAELPPEALADEGVQAVRSFLENLDCKALIRLPLWKELRANPNLSFRLQGDSELVCQRPVVKAAIEQMAETAADSGEKGICLITGDERGISRLHPAIKGVWGAQTSGANIVSFNLDAFRSWCKEQGANAPVGERPAFAYTTALNHLLRKGSPQRLQVGDSSTVFWAEKPTEMETAVVDIFGEPVKDDPDRQTEKVRALFHSIHVGRYVEDDAAIRFYVLGLAPNAARIAVRFWKVTTVGELAEHIVRHFEDIRIEHGEKQPEYLPLFRLLVSTATQGKADNISPNLAGDMLRAILDGAPYPRTLLAAAVQRIRAEHEITYPRAALIKGCINRATRNSNPEKKE
;
A
#
# COMPACT_ATOMS: atom_id res chain seq x y z
N MET A 1 -19.53 2.54 -2.01
CA MET A 1 -18.95 2.37 -0.65
C MET A 1 -17.43 2.16 -0.79
N ILE A 2 -16.58 2.69 0.11
CA ILE A 2 -15.09 2.63 -0.03
C ILE A 2 -14.59 1.19 -0.25
N LEU A 3 -15.02 0.26 0.60
CA LEU A 3 -14.53 -1.12 0.57
C LEU A 3 -14.94 -1.84 -0.72
N GLN A 4 -16.13 -1.53 -1.25
CA GLN A 4 -16.60 -2.04 -2.53
C GLN A 4 -15.76 -1.51 -3.69
N ALA A 5 -15.49 -0.20 -3.74
CA ALA A 5 -14.65 0.37 -4.80
C ALA A 5 -13.21 -0.17 -4.80
N LEU A 6 -12.67 -0.51 -3.63
CA LEU A 6 -11.37 -1.19 -3.49
C LEU A 6 -11.44 -2.68 -3.89
N TYR A 7 -12.55 -3.35 -3.58
CA TYR A 7 -12.81 -4.71 -4.03
C TYR A 7 -12.91 -4.78 -5.56
N ASP A 8 -13.65 -3.87 -6.17
CA ASP A 8 -13.81 -3.77 -7.62
C ASP A 8 -12.47 -3.47 -8.30
N TYR A 9 -11.66 -2.57 -7.73
CA TYR A 9 -10.30 -2.33 -8.19
C TYR A 9 -9.43 -3.60 -8.13
N TYR A 10 -9.53 -4.37 -7.04
CA TYR A 10 -8.83 -5.66 -6.94
C TYR A 10 -9.25 -6.64 -8.03
N GLN A 11 -10.56 -6.80 -8.27
CA GLN A 11 -11.06 -7.71 -9.32
C GLN A 11 -10.57 -7.28 -10.70
N ARG A 12 -10.67 -6.00 -11.03
CA ARG A 12 -10.18 -5.43 -12.29
C ARG A 12 -8.70 -5.71 -12.50
N LYS A 13 -7.90 -5.55 -11.44
CA LYS A 13 -6.46 -5.74 -11.48
C LYS A 13 -6.06 -7.21 -11.61
N LEU A 14 -6.79 -8.13 -10.99
CA LEU A 14 -6.59 -9.57 -11.23
C LEU A 14 -6.93 -10.01 -12.66
N ALA A 15 -7.89 -9.34 -13.30
CA ALA A 15 -8.28 -9.65 -14.67
C ALA A 15 -7.28 -9.13 -15.73
N ASP A 16 -6.35 -8.25 -15.33
CA ASP A 16 -5.31 -7.69 -16.18
C ASP A 16 -4.07 -8.59 -16.16
N PRO A 17 -3.68 -9.23 -17.28
CA PRO A 17 -2.52 -10.12 -17.34
C PRO A 17 -1.19 -9.43 -17.00
N GLU A 18 -1.12 -8.12 -17.17
CA GLU A 18 0.09 -7.33 -16.89
C GLU A 18 0.18 -6.88 -15.43
N ASP A 19 -0.91 -7.01 -14.66
CA ASP A 19 -0.89 -6.65 -13.26
C ASP A 19 -0.39 -7.79 -12.36
N THR A 20 0.17 -7.40 -11.23
CA THR A 20 0.91 -8.29 -10.34
C THR A 20 0.23 -8.44 -8.99
N LEU A 21 -1.04 -8.06 -8.83
CA LEU A 21 -1.69 -8.23 -7.53
C LEU A 21 -1.69 -9.71 -7.08
N PRO A 22 -1.39 -9.99 -5.80
CA PRO A 22 -1.36 -11.36 -5.32
C PRO A 22 -2.78 -11.94 -5.34
N PRO A 23 -2.96 -13.18 -5.82
CA PRO A 23 -4.24 -13.87 -5.76
C PRO A 23 -4.63 -14.19 -4.30
N PHE A 24 -5.88 -14.62 -4.11
CA PHE A 24 -6.40 -14.91 -2.78
C PHE A 24 -5.52 -15.93 -2.04
N GLY A 25 -5.15 -15.61 -0.80
CA GLY A 25 -4.25 -16.45 0.00
C GLY A 25 -2.75 -16.17 -0.20
N PHE A 26 -2.36 -15.18 -1.01
CA PHE A 26 -0.97 -14.80 -1.23
C PHE A 26 -0.62 -13.37 -0.76
N GLU A 27 0.66 -13.10 -0.54
CA GLU A 27 1.19 -11.74 -0.42
C GLU A 27 2.54 -11.62 -1.15
N TRP A 28 2.86 -10.42 -1.63
CA TRP A 28 4.25 -10.10 -1.99
C TRP A 28 5.07 -9.89 -0.73
N LYS A 29 6.14 -10.68 -0.59
CA LYS A 29 7.00 -10.65 0.57
C LYS A 29 8.46 -10.54 0.20
N GLU A 30 9.15 -9.62 0.86
CA GLU A 30 10.62 -9.57 0.84
C GLU A 30 11.19 -10.86 1.47
N ILE A 31 11.95 -11.61 0.68
CA ILE A 31 12.67 -12.83 1.08
C ILE A 31 14.17 -12.58 0.93
N PRO A 32 14.87 -12.13 1.99
CA PRO A 32 16.29 -11.74 1.90
C PRO A 32 17.23 -12.84 1.47
N LEU A 33 16.97 -14.10 1.85
CA LEU A 33 17.83 -15.21 1.49
C LEU A 33 17.00 -16.39 0.97
N ILE A 34 17.50 -17.07 -0.06
CA ILE A 34 16.87 -18.24 -0.65
C ILE A 34 17.78 -19.44 -0.47
N ILE A 35 17.22 -20.55 -0.01
CA ILE A 35 17.91 -21.83 0.11
C ILE A 35 17.72 -22.54 -1.23
N GLU A 36 18.79 -22.70 -2.00
CA GLU A 36 18.77 -23.48 -3.23
C GLU A 36 19.18 -24.92 -2.94
N ILE A 37 18.33 -25.85 -3.36
CA ILE A 37 18.47 -27.29 -3.11
C ILE A 37 18.36 -28.07 -4.42
N ASP A 38 19.06 -29.20 -4.53
CA ASP A 38 18.87 -30.13 -5.64
C ASP A 38 17.65 -31.04 -5.41
N ALA A 39 17.34 -31.89 -6.40
CA ALA A 39 16.20 -32.81 -6.35
C ALA A 39 16.24 -33.81 -5.18
N ASP A 40 17.45 -34.13 -4.68
CA ASP A 40 17.64 -35.01 -3.53
C ASP A 40 17.47 -34.26 -2.19
N GLY A 41 17.29 -32.93 -2.22
CA GLY A 41 17.18 -32.07 -1.04
C GLY A 41 18.52 -31.70 -0.43
N LYS A 42 19.64 -31.83 -1.16
CA LYS A 42 20.95 -31.38 -0.70
C LYS A 42 21.11 -29.89 -0.94
N LEU A 43 21.72 -29.20 0.02
CA LEU A 43 22.04 -27.78 -0.10
C LEU A 43 23.04 -27.54 -1.24
N VAL A 44 22.63 -26.77 -2.25
CA VAL A 44 23.52 -26.28 -3.32
C VAL A 44 24.16 -24.98 -2.88
N GLN A 45 23.36 -23.98 -2.54
CA GLN A 45 23.83 -22.66 -2.08
C GLN A 45 22.75 -21.90 -1.31
N ILE A 46 23.15 -20.74 -0.76
CA ILE A 46 22.21 -19.74 -0.24
C ILE A 46 22.42 -18.46 -1.03
N GLU A 47 21.39 -18.00 -1.71
CA GLU A 47 21.40 -16.75 -2.46
C GLU A 47 20.99 -15.58 -1.55
N ASP A 48 21.71 -14.46 -1.62
CA ASP A 48 21.31 -13.19 -1.00
C ASP A 48 20.60 -12.31 -2.03
N THR A 49 19.30 -12.10 -1.85
CA THR A 49 18.46 -11.31 -2.79
C THR A 49 18.47 -9.82 -2.48
N ARG A 50 19.26 -9.39 -1.49
CA ARG A 50 19.31 -7.99 -1.06
C ARG A 50 20.22 -7.16 -1.95
N GLU A 51 19.63 -6.16 -2.57
CA GLU A 51 20.33 -5.20 -3.41
C GLU A 51 20.50 -3.84 -2.71
N GLY A 52 21.51 -3.08 -3.12
CA GLY A 52 21.85 -1.76 -2.58
C GLY A 52 22.94 -1.77 -1.49
N ALA A 53 23.20 -0.59 -0.92
CA ALA A 53 24.32 -0.35 0.00
C ALA A 53 23.87 -0.03 1.44
N GLY A 54 24.60 -0.57 2.41
CA GLY A 54 24.45 -0.26 3.84
C GLY A 54 23.07 -0.60 4.41
N ARG A 55 22.50 0.31 5.22
CA ARG A 55 21.19 0.14 5.87
C ARG A 55 19.99 0.24 4.92
N LYS A 56 20.21 0.55 3.64
CA LYS A 56 19.17 0.67 2.61
C LYS A 56 19.03 -0.59 1.75
N LYS A 57 19.73 -1.68 2.09
CA LYS A 57 19.57 -2.97 1.42
C LYS A 57 18.11 -3.42 1.44
N GLN A 58 17.53 -3.64 0.26
CA GLN A 58 16.16 -4.12 0.10
C GLN A 58 16.21 -5.50 -0.53
N ALA A 59 15.48 -6.45 0.05
CA ALA A 59 15.37 -7.79 -0.50
C ALA A 59 14.36 -7.79 -1.65
N ARG A 60 14.58 -8.66 -2.63
CA ARG A 60 13.59 -8.90 -3.68
C ARG A 60 12.30 -9.45 -3.06
N ALA A 61 11.17 -8.98 -3.58
CA ALA A 61 9.84 -9.47 -3.21
C ALA A 61 9.47 -10.69 -4.05
N TYR A 62 8.88 -11.70 -3.41
CA TYR A 62 8.39 -12.92 -4.03
C TYR A 62 6.93 -13.14 -3.66
N LEU A 63 6.18 -13.80 -4.56
CA LEU A 63 4.81 -14.18 -4.30
C LEU A 63 4.80 -15.41 -3.40
N VAL A 64 4.30 -15.27 -2.17
CA VAL A 64 4.31 -16.34 -1.17
C VAL A 64 2.93 -16.47 -0.52
N GLN A 65 2.69 -17.59 0.15
CA GLN A 65 1.48 -17.77 0.97
C GLN A 65 1.35 -16.64 2.00
N GLN A 66 0.15 -16.09 2.15
CA GLN A 66 -0.12 -14.96 3.04
C GLN A 66 0.32 -15.28 4.47
N ALA A 67 1.03 -14.34 5.10
CA ALA A 67 1.59 -14.55 6.42
C ALA A 67 0.50 -14.87 7.46
N VAL A 68 0.73 -15.93 8.24
CA VAL A 68 -0.18 -16.31 9.31
C VAL A 68 -0.04 -15.31 10.46
N LYS A 69 -1.17 -14.74 10.90
CA LYS A 69 -1.20 -13.88 12.09
C LYS A 69 -0.85 -14.72 13.32
N LYS A 70 0.33 -14.47 13.90
CA LYS A 70 0.79 -15.15 15.12
C LYS A 70 -0.08 -14.71 16.31
N THR A 71 -1.02 -15.55 16.72
CA THR A 71 -1.65 -15.49 18.05
C THR A 71 -0.72 -16.16 19.08
N ARG A 72 -1.07 -16.12 20.38
CA ARG A 72 -0.28 -16.80 21.42
C ARG A 72 -0.10 -18.28 21.02
N GLY A 73 1.12 -18.67 20.62
CA GLY A 73 1.42 -20.02 20.12
C GLY A 73 2.58 -20.06 19.13
N VAL A 74 2.85 -21.24 18.60
CA VAL A 74 3.78 -21.48 17.48
C VAL A 74 2.95 -21.55 16.20
N ALA A 75 2.98 -20.50 15.40
CA ALA A 75 2.32 -20.43 14.10
C ALA A 75 3.35 -20.06 13.04
N THR A 76 3.30 -20.74 11.91
CA THR A 76 4.29 -20.65 10.83
C THR A 76 3.61 -20.48 9.49
N ASN A 77 4.33 -19.88 8.54
CA ASN A 77 3.85 -19.81 7.17
C ASN A 77 4.28 -21.07 6.41
N LEU A 78 3.71 -21.27 5.23
CA LEU A 78 3.93 -22.45 4.41
C LEU A 78 5.05 -22.19 3.39
N LEU A 79 6.11 -23.02 3.41
CA LEU A 79 7.27 -22.94 2.50
C LEU A 79 8.10 -21.65 2.57
N TRP A 80 7.83 -20.79 3.56
CA TRP A 80 8.68 -19.67 3.93
C TRP A 80 8.50 -19.32 5.40
N ALA A 81 9.58 -18.98 6.10
CA ALA A 81 9.51 -18.46 7.47
C ALA A 81 10.87 -17.84 7.83
N ASN A 82 11.03 -17.35 9.07
CA ASN A 82 12.35 -16.89 9.50
C ASN A 82 13.30 -18.07 9.77
N ALA A 83 14.60 -17.81 9.86
CA ALA A 83 15.62 -18.84 10.06
C ALA A 83 15.40 -19.74 11.31
N GLU A 84 14.79 -19.21 12.39
CA GLU A 84 14.44 -20.02 13.57
C GLU A 84 13.41 -21.11 13.24
N TYR A 85 12.40 -20.81 12.42
CA TYR A 85 11.41 -21.79 11.96
C TYR A 85 11.98 -22.69 10.87
N VAL A 86 12.64 -22.13 9.86
CA VAL A 86 13.07 -22.91 8.69
C VAL A 86 14.25 -23.83 9.00
N LEU A 87 15.25 -23.35 9.75
CA LEU A 87 16.50 -24.08 9.96
C LEU A 87 16.66 -24.58 11.41
N GLY A 88 15.73 -24.26 12.32
CA GLY A 88 15.85 -24.65 13.73
C GLY A 88 17.05 -24.05 14.45
N ILE A 89 17.68 -23.01 13.89
CA ILE A 89 18.86 -22.37 14.47
C ILE A 89 18.47 -21.14 15.31
N PRO A 90 19.10 -20.91 16.48
CA PRO A 90 18.83 -19.71 17.27
C PRO A 90 19.30 -18.46 16.52
N ARG A 91 18.59 -17.34 16.67
CA ARG A 91 19.12 -16.04 16.23
C ARG A 91 20.28 -15.55 17.10
N LYS A 92 21.08 -14.61 16.56
CA LYS A 92 22.06 -13.86 17.35
C LYS A 92 21.33 -12.97 18.36
N VAL A 93 21.74 -13.06 19.62
CA VAL A 93 21.13 -12.32 20.73
C VAL A 93 21.90 -11.02 20.93
N LYS A 94 21.19 -9.89 20.94
CA LYS A 94 21.75 -8.58 21.26
C LYS A 94 21.92 -8.43 22.79
N PRO A 95 22.88 -7.63 23.28
CA PRO A 95 23.00 -7.34 24.72
C PRO A 95 21.65 -6.90 25.31
N GLY A 96 21.27 -7.47 26.45
CA GLY A 96 20.00 -7.16 27.14
C GLY A 96 18.76 -7.90 26.61
N GLN A 97 18.85 -8.69 25.54
CA GLN A 97 17.73 -9.50 25.06
C GLN A 97 17.75 -10.92 25.65
N LYS A 98 16.57 -11.44 26.01
CA LYS A 98 16.42 -12.83 26.45
C LYS A 98 16.76 -13.77 25.30
N LYS A 99 17.63 -14.75 25.54
CA LYS A 99 17.94 -15.81 24.57
C LYS A 99 16.64 -16.58 24.25
N PRO A 100 16.38 -16.92 22.98
CA PRO A 100 15.25 -17.79 22.66
C PRO A 100 15.45 -19.15 23.33
N ALA A 101 14.40 -19.69 23.93
CA ALA A 101 14.44 -20.99 24.57
C ALA A 101 14.69 -22.08 23.51
N PRO A 102 15.66 -22.99 23.70
CA PRO A 102 15.95 -24.06 22.73
C PRO A 102 14.72 -24.90 22.37
N ASP A 103 13.89 -25.25 23.36
CA ASP A 103 12.68 -26.04 23.15
C ASP A 103 11.65 -25.31 22.27
N ARG A 104 11.59 -23.98 22.40
CA ARG A 104 10.72 -23.17 21.55
C ARG A 104 11.19 -23.19 20.10
N ILE A 105 12.50 -23.11 19.84
CA ILE A 105 13.04 -23.15 18.47
C ILE A 105 12.77 -24.53 17.85
N ARG A 106 12.95 -25.62 18.60
CA ARG A 106 12.60 -26.97 18.16
C ARG A 106 11.13 -27.09 17.80
N ALA A 107 10.24 -26.58 18.65
CA ALA A 107 8.79 -26.57 18.38
C ALA A 107 8.45 -25.73 17.14
N GLN A 108 9.14 -24.60 16.93
CA GLN A 108 8.97 -23.77 15.72
C GLN A 108 9.36 -24.52 14.45
N HIS A 109 10.50 -25.20 14.47
CA HIS A 109 10.97 -25.98 13.34
C HIS A 109 10.06 -27.17 13.03
N GLN A 110 9.66 -27.92 14.06
CA GLN A 110 8.69 -29.01 13.91
C GLN A 110 7.36 -28.52 13.35
N ALA A 111 6.84 -27.39 13.83
CA ALA A 111 5.61 -26.81 13.29
C ALA A 111 5.76 -26.41 11.81
N PHE A 112 6.93 -25.93 11.39
CA PHE A 112 7.22 -25.62 9.99
C PHE A 112 7.19 -26.87 9.11
N MET A 113 7.84 -27.95 9.53
CA MET A 113 7.81 -29.24 8.84
C MET A 113 6.39 -29.81 8.78
N GLN A 114 5.66 -29.79 9.89
CA GLN A 114 4.28 -30.26 9.97
C GLN A 114 3.37 -29.47 9.02
N ARG A 115 3.54 -28.14 8.96
CA ARG A 115 2.76 -27.29 8.06
C ARG A 115 2.95 -27.65 6.59
N ILE A 116 4.16 -28.08 6.20
CA ILE A 116 4.44 -28.58 4.85
C ILE A 116 3.79 -29.96 4.65
N ALA A 117 3.82 -30.84 5.66
CA ALA A 117 3.19 -32.15 5.60
C ALA A 117 1.65 -32.12 5.49
N GLU A 118 1.02 -31.01 5.88
CA GLU A 118 -0.42 -30.75 5.72
C GLU A 118 -0.84 -30.35 4.29
N LEU A 119 0.12 -30.21 3.36
CA LEU A 119 -0.19 -29.95 1.96
C LEU A 119 -1.04 -31.09 1.36
N PRO A 120 -1.93 -30.80 0.39
CA PRO A 120 -2.66 -31.82 -0.36
C PRO A 120 -1.69 -32.83 -1.02
N PRO A 121 -2.12 -34.10 -1.23
CA PRO A 121 -1.27 -35.14 -1.81
C PRO A 121 -0.62 -34.75 -3.14
N GLU A 122 -1.33 -34.02 -4.00
CA GLU A 122 -0.83 -33.53 -5.29
C GLU A 122 0.36 -32.56 -5.11
N ALA A 123 0.28 -31.65 -4.15
CA ALA A 123 1.38 -30.73 -3.83
C ALA A 123 2.53 -31.43 -3.10
N LEU A 124 2.25 -32.47 -2.30
CA LEU A 124 3.29 -33.31 -1.69
C LEU A 124 4.03 -34.18 -2.72
N ALA A 125 3.42 -34.44 -3.87
CA ALA A 125 4.02 -35.18 -4.98
C ALA A 125 4.93 -34.30 -5.87
N ASP A 126 4.89 -32.97 -5.72
CA ASP A 126 5.78 -32.07 -6.46
C ASP A 126 7.23 -32.25 -6.03
N GLU A 127 8.12 -32.36 -7.02
CA GLU A 127 9.57 -32.58 -6.83
C GLU A 127 10.21 -31.52 -5.93
N GLY A 128 9.83 -30.24 -6.10
CA GLY A 128 10.33 -29.15 -5.27
C GLY A 128 9.92 -29.30 -3.80
N VAL A 129 8.68 -29.70 -3.54
CA VAL A 129 8.19 -29.95 -2.17
C VAL A 129 8.87 -31.17 -1.55
N GLN A 130 9.08 -32.24 -2.32
CA GLN A 130 9.83 -33.42 -1.86
C GLN A 130 11.28 -33.10 -1.51
N ALA A 131 11.97 -32.33 -2.36
CA ALA A 131 13.31 -31.85 -2.10
C ALA A 131 13.37 -31.00 -0.81
N VAL A 132 12.41 -30.08 -0.61
CA VAL A 132 12.32 -29.28 0.62
C VAL A 132 12.14 -30.18 1.85
N ARG A 133 11.28 -31.19 1.78
CA ARG A 133 11.08 -32.12 2.89
C ARG A 133 12.35 -32.92 3.20
N SER A 134 13.01 -33.46 2.18
CA SER A 134 14.29 -34.17 2.33
C SER A 134 15.37 -33.27 2.95
N PHE A 135 15.47 -32.01 2.50
CA PHE A 135 16.39 -31.02 3.06
C PHE A 135 16.15 -30.76 4.55
N LEU A 136 14.88 -30.59 4.94
CA LEU A 136 14.51 -30.30 6.32
C LEU A 136 14.72 -31.52 7.24
N GLU A 137 14.46 -32.72 6.76
CA GLU A 137 14.66 -33.97 7.51
C GLU A 137 16.16 -34.30 7.70
N ASN A 138 17.00 -33.96 6.71
CA ASN A 138 18.44 -34.27 6.70
C ASN A 138 19.34 -33.04 6.99
N LEU A 139 18.79 -32.03 7.68
CA LEU A 139 19.46 -30.74 7.88
C LEU A 139 20.78 -30.86 8.68
N ASP A 140 21.92 -30.67 8.02
CA ASP A 140 23.23 -30.59 8.70
C ASP A 140 23.51 -29.17 9.20
N CYS A 141 23.18 -28.93 10.48
CA CYS A 141 23.46 -27.66 11.15
C CYS A 141 24.96 -27.29 11.19
N LYS A 142 25.89 -28.26 11.13
CA LYS A 142 27.33 -27.99 11.15
C LYS A 142 27.80 -27.45 9.79
N ALA A 143 27.23 -27.95 8.69
CA ALA A 143 27.50 -27.43 7.36
C ALA A 143 27.08 -25.96 7.23
N LEU A 144 25.92 -25.59 7.80
CA LEU A 144 25.41 -24.21 7.77
C LEU A 144 26.38 -23.19 8.38
N ILE A 145 27.12 -23.56 9.43
CA ILE A 145 28.08 -22.68 10.12
C ILE A 145 29.24 -22.27 9.20
N ARG A 146 29.59 -23.13 8.23
CA ARG A 146 30.69 -22.92 7.30
C ARG A 146 30.30 -22.04 6.11
N LEU A 147 29.01 -21.74 5.94
CA LEU A 147 28.54 -20.92 4.83
C LEU A 147 28.98 -19.45 5.00
N PRO A 148 29.36 -18.76 3.89
CA PRO A 148 29.70 -17.34 3.94
C PRO A 148 28.60 -16.48 4.57
N LEU A 149 27.34 -16.81 4.31
CA LEU A 149 26.14 -16.09 4.79
C LEU A 149 25.67 -16.50 6.19
N TRP A 150 26.49 -17.21 6.97
CA TRP A 150 26.10 -17.66 8.32
C TRP A 150 25.70 -16.51 9.25
N LYS A 151 26.39 -15.35 9.16
CA LYS A 151 26.09 -14.18 9.99
C LYS A 151 24.70 -13.61 9.65
N GLU A 152 24.34 -13.62 8.39
CA GLU A 152 23.09 -13.15 7.82
C GLU A 152 21.95 -14.08 8.22
N LEU A 153 22.13 -15.40 8.13
CA LEU A 153 21.17 -16.39 8.66
C LEU A 153 20.89 -16.18 10.15
N ARG A 154 21.93 -15.92 10.94
CA ARG A 154 21.83 -15.63 12.37
C ARG A 154 21.12 -14.31 12.67
N ALA A 155 20.92 -13.43 11.69
CA ALA A 155 20.08 -12.23 11.82
C ALA A 155 18.57 -12.55 11.79
N ASN A 156 18.20 -13.83 11.59
CA ASN A 156 16.83 -14.33 11.52
C ASN A 156 15.99 -13.75 10.37
N PRO A 157 16.53 -13.71 9.12
CA PRO A 157 15.78 -13.23 7.96
C PRO A 157 14.68 -14.23 7.59
N ASN A 158 13.72 -13.78 6.78
CA ASN A 158 12.81 -14.70 6.08
C ASN A 158 13.60 -15.49 5.03
N LEU A 159 13.29 -16.78 4.94
CA LEU A 159 13.87 -17.74 4.03
C LEU A 159 12.74 -18.40 3.23
N SER A 160 13.03 -18.76 2.00
CA SER A 160 12.22 -19.68 1.19
C SER A 160 13.16 -20.57 0.35
N PHE A 161 12.59 -21.44 -0.46
CA PHE A 161 13.30 -22.49 -1.17
C PHE A 161 13.20 -22.34 -2.68
N ARG A 162 14.26 -22.71 -3.38
CA ARG A 162 14.28 -22.86 -4.83
C ARG A 162 14.91 -24.20 -5.18
N LEU A 163 14.30 -24.91 -6.14
CA LEU A 163 14.89 -26.12 -6.71
C LEU A 163 15.96 -25.74 -7.74
N GLN A 164 17.09 -26.43 -7.74
CA GLN A 164 18.18 -26.17 -8.68
C GLN A 164 17.66 -26.27 -10.13
N GLY A 165 17.91 -25.22 -10.93
CA GLY A 165 17.44 -25.12 -12.31
C GLY A 165 16.10 -24.39 -12.48
N ASP A 166 15.32 -24.21 -11.40
CA ASP A 166 14.12 -23.37 -11.44
C ASP A 166 14.49 -21.88 -11.41
N SER A 167 13.63 -21.03 -11.98
CA SER A 167 13.70 -19.58 -11.80
C SER A 167 12.85 -19.09 -10.62
N GLU A 168 11.71 -19.72 -10.38
CA GLU A 168 10.75 -19.39 -9.32
C GLU A 168 11.04 -20.14 -8.01
N LEU A 169 10.46 -19.68 -6.90
CA LEU A 169 10.52 -20.41 -5.63
C LEU A 169 9.63 -21.66 -5.68
N VAL A 170 9.93 -22.65 -4.83
CA VAL A 170 9.10 -23.86 -4.68
C VAL A 170 7.65 -23.51 -4.33
N CYS A 171 7.43 -22.47 -3.50
CA CYS A 171 6.08 -21.99 -3.16
C CYS A 171 5.32 -21.35 -4.33
N GLN A 172 6.01 -21.03 -5.43
CA GLN A 172 5.43 -20.45 -6.63
C GLN A 172 5.16 -21.50 -7.73
N ARG A 173 5.57 -22.76 -7.54
CA ARG A 173 5.30 -23.82 -8.51
C ARG A 173 3.78 -24.01 -8.69
N PRO A 174 3.28 -24.24 -9.92
CA PRO A 174 1.83 -24.19 -10.21
C PRO A 174 0.97 -25.08 -9.31
N VAL A 175 1.38 -26.33 -9.07
CA VAL A 175 0.66 -27.28 -8.21
C VAL A 175 0.59 -26.80 -6.76
N VAL A 176 1.69 -26.22 -6.26
CA VAL A 176 1.76 -25.65 -4.91
C VAL A 176 0.91 -24.39 -4.80
N LYS A 177 0.92 -23.52 -5.82
CA LYS A 177 0.06 -22.34 -5.89
C LYS A 177 -1.41 -22.73 -5.81
N ALA A 178 -1.85 -23.66 -6.66
CA ALA A 178 -3.22 -24.15 -6.68
C ALA A 178 -3.66 -24.77 -5.35
N ALA A 179 -2.77 -25.54 -4.71
CA ALA A 179 -3.04 -26.10 -3.38
C ALA A 179 -3.24 -25.00 -2.32
N ILE A 180 -2.41 -23.96 -2.32
CA ILE A 180 -2.54 -22.83 -1.37
C ILE A 180 -3.88 -22.09 -1.59
N GLU A 181 -4.26 -21.83 -2.85
CA GLU A 181 -5.55 -21.18 -3.16
C GLU A 181 -6.73 -22.01 -2.66
N GLN A 182 -6.73 -23.32 -2.95
CA GLN A 182 -7.78 -24.23 -2.50
C GLN A 182 -7.88 -24.30 -0.97
N MET A 183 -6.73 -24.34 -0.28
CA MET A 183 -6.70 -24.30 1.19
C MET A 183 -7.23 -22.97 1.73
N ALA A 184 -6.95 -21.85 1.06
CA ALA A 184 -7.46 -20.54 1.45
C ALA A 184 -8.99 -20.45 1.27
N GLU A 185 -9.54 -20.98 0.17
CA GLU A 185 -10.99 -21.05 -0.06
C GLU A 185 -11.68 -21.93 0.99
N THR A 186 -11.13 -23.12 1.24
CA THR A 186 -11.68 -24.04 2.25
C THR A 186 -11.70 -23.39 3.65
N ALA A 187 -10.62 -22.67 4.00
CA ALA A 187 -10.55 -21.94 5.27
C ALA A 187 -11.56 -20.78 5.32
N ALA A 188 -11.74 -20.06 4.21
CA ALA A 188 -12.68 -18.95 4.11
C ALA A 188 -14.13 -19.38 4.35
N ASP A 189 -14.51 -20.56 3.86
CA ASP A 189 -15.88 -21.09 4.00
C ASP A 189 -16.16 -21.76 5.35
N SER A 190 -15.12 -22.05 6.14
CA SER A 190 -15.26 -22.69 7.46
C SER A 190 -15.74 -21.75 8.59
N GLY A 191 -15.76 -20.44 8.34
CA GLY A 191 -16.17 -19.42 9.31
C GLY A 191 -17.68 -19.34 9.53
N GLU A 192 -18.10 -18.54 10.51
CA GLU A 192 -19.51 -18.21 10.72
C GLU A 192 -20.08 -17.55 9.45
N LYS A 193 -21.15 -18.14 8.90
CA LYS A 193 -21.78 -17.63 7.68
C LYS A 193 -22.57 -16.37 7.97
N GLY A 194 -22.53 -15.44 7.03
CA GLY A 194 -23.36 -14.24 7.05
C GLY A 194 -23.37 -13.54 5.71
N ILE A 195 -24.23 -12.53 5.59
CA ILE A 195 -24.31 -11.69 4.40
C ILE A 195 -23.13 -10.73 4.36
N CYS A 196 -22.32 -10.82 3.30
CA CYS A 196 -21.18 -9.93 3.13
C CYS A 196 -21.62 -8.53 2.70
N LEU A 197 -21.24 -7.49 3.46
CA LEU A 197 -21.57 -6.10 3.15
C LEU A 197 -20.95 -5.54 1.85
N ILE A 198 -19.93 -6.21 1.29
CA ILE A 198 -19.29 -5.79 0.03
C ILE A 198 -19.96 -6.41 -1.18
N THR A 199 -20.25 -7.72 -1.11
CA THR A 199 -20.72 -8.51 -2.28
C THR A 199 -22.22 -8.79 -2.25
N GLY A 200 -22.85 -8.79 -1.08
CA GLY A 200 -24.27 -9.14 -0.91
C GLY A 200 -24.54 -10.63 -0.74
N ASP A 201 -23.58 -11.51 -1.03
CA ASP A 201 -23.78 -12.97 -0.93
C ASP A 201 -23.53 -13.50 0.48
N GLU A 202 -24.13 -14.66 0.78
CA GLU A 202 -23.88 -15.43 2.00
C GLU A 202 -22.55 -16.19 1.91
N ARG A 203 -21.64 -15.95 2.87
CA ARG A 203 -20.31 -16.56 2.92
C ARG A 203 -19.71 -16.51 4.33
N GLY A 204 -18.59 -17.19 4.56
CA GLY A 204 -17.85 -17.12 5.82
C GLY A 204 -17.32 -15.71 6.10
N ILE A 205 -17.71 -15.14 7.25
CA ILE A 205 -17.37 -13.77 7.64
C ILE A 205 -15.99 -13.71 8.29
N SER A 206 -15.18 -12.77 7.81
CA SER A 206 -13.86 -12.51 8.36
C SER A 206 -13.96 -11.95 9.77
N ARG A 207 -13.44 -12.70 10.73
CA ARG A 207 -13.39 -12.26 12.13
C ARG A 207 -12.44 -11.07 12.29
N LEU A 208 -11.31 -11.07 11.60
CA LEU A 208 -10.27 -10.04 11.68
C LEU A 208 -9.69 -9.73 10.30
N HIS A 209 -9.96 -8.54 9.79
CA HIS A 209 -9.47 -8.14 8.48
C HIS A 209 -7.94 -8.03 8.44
N PRO A 210 -7.30 -8.23 7.27
CA PRO A 210 -5.87 -7.98 7.11
C PRO A 210 -5.49 -6.53 7.43
N ALA A 211 -4.28 -6.35 7.93
CA ALA A 211 -3.78 -5.02 8.28
C ALA A 211 -3.39 -4.24 7.02
N ILE A 212 -3.71 -2.94 7.03
CA ILE A 212 -3.26 -1.99 6.03
C ILE A 212 -1.91 -1.41 6.45
N LYS A 213 -0.93 -1.50 5.58
CA LYS A 213 0.44 -1.01 5.72
C LYS A 213 0.66 0.17 4.77
N GLY A 214 1.69 0.96 5.02
CA GLY A 214 2.10 2.04 4.12
C GLY A 214 1.46 3.40 4.37
N VAL A 215 0.43 3.49 5.23
CA VAL A 215 -0.09 4.78 5.73
C VAL A 215 1.03 5.50 6.49
N TRP A 216 1.30 6.74 6.11
CA TRP A 216 2.36 7.53 6.72
C TRP A 216 2.07 7.78 8.22
N GLY A 217 3.09 7.62 9.06
CA GLY A 217 2.96 7.75 10.51
C GLY A 217 2.22 6.60 11.22
N ALA A 218 1.70 5.61 10.49
CA ALA A 218 1.09 4.42 11.10
C ALA A 218 2.14 3.40 11.58
N GLN A 219 1.71 2.44 12.39
CA GLN A 219 2.56 1.35 12.86
C GLN A 219 3.12 0.53 11.68
N THR A 220 4.38 0.09 11.78
CA THR A 220 5.04 -0.72 10.74
C THR A 220 4.39 -2.09 10.55
N SER A 221 3.74 -2.62 11.59
CA SER A 221 2.91 -3.83 11.52
C SER A 221 1.59 -3.62 10.76
N GLY A 222 1.24 -2.38 10.43
CA GLY A 222 -0.02 -1.98 9.85
C GLY A 222 -1.09 -1.65 10.90
N ALA A 223 -2.19 -1.09 10.41
CA ALA A 223 -3.38 -0.70 11.17
C ALA A 223 -4.65 -1.12 10.43
N ASN A 224 -5.80 -1.10 11.09
CA ASN A 224 -7.06 -1.58 10.49
C ASN A 224 -8.03 -0.43 10.18
N ILE A 225 -8.71 -0.52 9.04
CA ILE A 225 -9.86 0.35 8.70
C ILE A 225 -11.12 -0.15 9.42
N VAL A 226 -11.37 -1.46 9.39
CA VAL A 226 -12.49 -2.11 10.07
C VAL A 226 -11.91 -2.96 11.20
N SER A 227 -12.19 -2.60 12.45
CA SER A 227 -11.79 -3.39 13.62
C SER A 227 -12.61 -3.05 14.87
N PHE A 228 -12.98 -4.08 15.62
CA PHE A 228 -13.74 -3.98 16.86
C PHE A 228 -13.01 -4.81 17.92
N ASN A 229 -12.19 -4.16 18.75
CA ASN A 229 -11.25 -4.82 19.65
C ASN A 229 -11.53 -4.62 21.15
N LEU A 230 -12.54 -3.82 21.49
CA LEU A 230 -12.99 -3.58 22.86
C LEU A 230 -14.50 -3.77 22.92
N ASP A 231 -15.02 -4.10 24.11
CA ASP A 231 -16.44 -4.38 24.31
C ASP A 231 -17.33 -3.18 24.02
N ALA A 232 -16.82 -1.96 24.27
CA ALA A 232 -17.50 -0.71 23.93
C ALA A 232 -17.75 -0.51 22.43
N PHE A 233 -17.10 -1.29 21.55
CA PHE A 233 -17.30 -1.21 20.10
C PHE A 233 -18.28 -2.27 19.57
N ARG A 234 -18.81 -3.14 20.45
CA ARG A 234 -19.78 -4.16 20.06
C ARG A 234 -21.17 -3.52 19.90
N SER A 235 -21.92 -3.98 18.91
CA SER A 235 -23.29 -3.56 18.65
C SER A 235 -24.16 -4.79 18.42
N TRP A 236 -25.41 -4.79 18.90
CA TRP A 236 -26.36 -5.90 18.71
C TRP A 236 -25.82 -7.28 19.16
N CYS A 237 -25.08 -7.32 20.27
CA CYS A 237 -24.41 -8.54 20.78
C CYS A 237 -23.41 -9.17 19.80
N LYS A 238 -22.99 -8.46 18.74
CA LYS A 238 -22.01 -8.95 17.77
C LYS A 238 -20.60 -8.63 18.24
N GLU A 239 -19.69 -9.57 18.00
CA GLU A 239 -18.29 -9.44 18.37
C GLU A 239 -17.39 -9.28 17.14
N GLN A 240 -16.34 -8.47 17.26
CA GLN A 240 -15.28 -8.35 16.24
C GLN A 240 -15.87 -8.12 14.82
N GLY A 241 -15.41 -8.88 13.82
CA GLY A 241 -15.86 -8.77 12.43
C GLY A 241 -17.37 -8.93 12.21
N ALA A 242 -18.10 -9.60 13.12
CA ALA A 242 -19.56 -9.70 13.01
C ALA A 242 -20.26 -8.33 13.10
N ASN A 243 -19.65 -7.32 13.73
CA ASN A 243 -20.18 -5.95 13.78
C ASN A 243 -20.25 -5.28 12.39
N ALA A 244 -19.40 -5.69 11.45
CA ALA A 244 -19.43 -5.23 10.07
C ALA A 244 -19.08 -6.41 9.16
N PRO A 245 -20.05 -7.31 8.88
CA PRO A 245 -19.78 -8.60 8.28
C PRO A 245 -19.24 -8.44 6.86
N VAL A 246 -17.97 -8.79 6.67
CA VAL A 246 -17.31 -8.84 5.35
C VAL A 246 -16.71 -10.23 5.21
N GLY A 247 -16.95 -10.90 4.08
CA GLY A 247 -16.39 -12.23 3.84
C GLY A 247 -14.86 -12.21 3.77
N GLU A 248 -14.22 -13.35 4.05
CA GLU A 248 -12.75 -13.45 4.04
C GLU A 248 -12.13 -13.04 2.70
N ARG A 249 -12.68 -13.51 1.57
CA ARG A 249 -12.18 -13.14 0.23
C ARG A 249 -12.36 -11.66 -0.10
N PRO A 250 -13.54 -11.03 0.12
CA PRO A 250 -13.67 -9.58 0.00
C PRO A 250 -12.77 -8.77 0.94
N ALA A 251 -12.57 -9.23 2.19
CA ALA A 251 -11.67 -8.60 3.15
C ALA A 251 -10.21 -8.64 2.68
N PHE A 252 -9.77 -9.78 2.15
CA PHE A 252 -8.48 -9.90 1.50
C PHE A 252 -8.35 -8.95 0.31
N ALA A 253 -9.33 -8.96 -0.61
CA ALA A 253 -9.28 -8.20 -1.84
C ALA A 253 -9.12 -6.69 -1.60
N TYR A 254 -9.99 -6.09 -0.78
CA TYR A 254 -9.93 -4.64 -0.54
C TYR A 254 -8.63 -4.24 0.19
N THR A 255 -8.13 -5.09 1.11
CA THR A 255 -6.90 -4.80 1.85
C THR A 255 -5.65 -4.94 0.98
N THR A 256 -5.63 -5.94 0.09
CA THR A 256 -4.57 -6.14 -0.91
C THR A 256 -4.52 -4.98 -1.89
N ALA A 257 -5.67 -4.56 -2.44
CA ALA A 257 -5.77 -3.38 -3.30
C ALA A 257 -5.22 -2.12 -2.61
N LEU A 258 -5.67 -1.86 -1.38
CA LEU A 258 -5.25 -0.66 -0.67
C LEU A 258 -3.76 -0.69 -0.29
N ASN A 259 -3.24 -1.84 0.13
CA ASN A 259 -1.80 -2.01 0.40
C ASN A 259 -0.96 -1.79 -0.86
N HIS A 260 -1.44 -2.26 -2.00
CA HIS A 260 -0.80 -2.01 -3.29
C HIS A 260 -0.79 -0.51 -3.59
N LEU A 261 -1.92 0.19 -3.48
CA LEU A 261 -2.00 1.64 -3.71
C LEU A 261 -1.08 2.42 -2.74
N LEU A 262 -0.98 1.98 -1.48
CA LEU A 262 -0.17 2.63 -0.44
C LEU A 262 1.33 2.26 -0.47
N ARG A 263 1.77 1.36 -1.36
CA ARG A 263 3.17 0.91 -1.41
C ARG A 263 4.12 2.09 -1.60
N LYS A 264 5.34 1.95 -1.09
CA LYS A 264 6.38 2.96 -1.28
C LYS A 264 6.69 3.09 -2.78
N GLY A 265 6.72 4.32 -3.28
CA GLY A 265 6.93 4.58 -4.71
C GLY A 265 5.72 4.28 -5.60
N SER A 266 4.53 4.07 -5.02
CA SER A 266 3.29 3.95 -5.80
C SER A 266 3.06 5.20 -6.64
N PRO A 267 2.78 5.07 -7.96
CA PRO A 267 2.42 6.20 -8.80
C PRO A 267 0.98 6.69 -8.55
N GLN A 268 0.23 6.02 -7.67
CA GLN A 268 -1.16 6.30 -7.32
C GLN A 268 -1.29 6.79 -5.87
N ARG A 269 -0.21 7.29 -5.29
CA ARG A 269 -0.16 7.77 -3.90
C ARG A 269 0.51 9.13 -3.82
N LEU A 270 -0.14 10.05 -3.12
CA LEU A 270 0.41 11.35 -2.75
C LEU A 270 0.30 11.56 -1.24
N GLN A 271 1.33 12.11 -0.61
CA GLN A 271 1.26 12.56 0.78
C GLN A 271 0.80 14.03 0.80
N VAL A 272 -0.29 14.30 1.51
CA VAL A 272 -0.90 15.64 1.57
C VAL A 272 -1.08 16.01 3.04
N GLY A 273 -0.19 16.85 3.56
CA GLY A 273 -0.11 17.11 5.00
C GLY A 273 0.14 15.83 5.78
N ASP A 274 -0.71 15.53 6.77
CA ASP A 274 -0.67 14.30 7.56
C ASP A 274 -1.33 13.08 6.88
N SER A 275 -1.97 13.28 5.73
CA SER A 275 -2.84 12.30 5.09
C SER A 275 -2.16 11.61 3.90
N SER A 276 -2.09 10.27 3.95
CA SER A 276 -1.74 9.45 2.79
C SER A 276 -2.95 9.34 1.87
N THR A 277 -2.87 9.95 0.69
CA THR A 277 -3.96 9.99 -0.28
C THR A 277 -3.69 9.04 -1.43
N VAL A 278 -4.66 8.21 -1.78
CA VAL A 278 -4.58 7.26 -2.90
C VAL A 278 -5.68 7.54 -3.93
N PHE A 279 -5.38 7.20 -5.18
CA PHE A 279 -6.22 7.50 -6.34
C PHE A 279 -6.38 6.28 -7.23
N TRP A 280 -7.59 6.00 -7.69
CA TRP A 280 -7.85 4.97 -8.70
C TRP A 280 -9.14 5.26 -9.44
N ALA A 281 -9.31 4.67 -10.61
CA ALA A 281 -10.53 4.77 -11.40
C ALA A 281 -11.27 3.42 -11.43
N GLU A 282 -12.52 3.45 -11.87
CA GLU A 282 -13.31 2.24 -12.14
C GLU A 282 -12.74 1.44 -13.31
N LYS A 283 -12.22 2.10 -14.36
CA LYS A 283 -11.54 1.49 -15.51
C LYS A 283 -10.13 2.10 -15.68
N PRO A 284 -9.17 1.40 -16.31
CA PRO A 284 -7.80 1.91 -16.41
C PRO A 284 -7.81 3.25 -17.14
N THR A 285 -7.17 4.28 -16.55
CA THR A 285 -7.07 5.61 -17.15
C THR A 285 -5.71 6.23 -16.84
N GLU A 286 -5.22 7.09 -17.73
CA GLU A 286 -3.97 7.85 -17.51
C GLU A 286 -4.07 8.73 -16.25
N MET A 287 -5.27 9.17 -15.89
CA MET A 287 -5.54 10.00 -14.71
C MET A 287 -5.10 9.34 -13.40
N GLU A 288 -5.10 8.01 -13.31
CA GLU A 288 -4.68 7.29 -12.10
C GLU A 288 -3.24 7.64 -11.68
N THR A 289 -2.36 7.93 -12.64
CA THR A 289 -0.95 8.29 -12.38
C THR A 289 -0.68 9.79 -12.57
N ALA A 290 -1.43 10.47 -13.44
CA ALA A 290 -1.23 11.89 -13.72
C ALA A 290 -1.43 12.78 -12.47
N VAL A 291 -2.37 12.45 -11.58
CA VAL A 291 -2.66 13.25 -10.37
C VAL A 291 -1.44 13.41 -9.48
N VAL A 292 -0.62 12.35 -9.34
CA VAL A 292 0.60 12.40 -8.53
C VAL A 292 1.65 13.28 -9.19
N ASP A 293 1.80 13.21 -10.51
CA ASP A 293 2.74 14.06 -11.24
C ASP A 293 2.31 15.54 -11.26
N ILE A 294 1.00 15.81 -11.25
CA ILE A 294 0.42 17.17 -11.27
C ILE A 294 0.57 17.87 -9.91
N PHE A 295 0.28 17.18 -8.80
CA PHE A 295 0.26 17.78 -7.47
C PHE A 295 1.48 17.45 -6.60
N GLY A 296 2.24 16.42 -6.97
CA GLY A 296 3.43 15.98 -6.26
C GLY A 296 4.59 16.97 -6.35
N GLU A 297 5.59 16.75 -5.50
CA GLU A 297 6.86 17.45 -5.68
C GLU A 297 7.57 16.93 -6.94
N PRO A 298 8.10 17.80 -7.80
CA PRO A 298 8.89 17.38 -8.95
C PRO A 298 10.06 16.50 -8.51
N VAL A 299 10.32 15.44 -9.26
CA VAL A 299 11.49 14.60 -9.03
C VAL A 299 12.73 15.45 -9.32
N LYS A 300 13.74 15.40 -8.45
CA LYS A 300 14.95 16.24 -8.59
C LYS A 300 15.65 16.09 -9.95
N ASP A 301 15.52 14.92 -10.56
CA ASP A 301 16.16 14.57 -11.83
C ASP A 301 15.30 14.94 -13.04
N ASP A 302 14.05 15.36 -12.83
CA ASP A 302 13.10 15.75 -13.89
C ASP A 302 12.14 16.86 -13.39
N PRO A 303 12.61 18.13 -13.39
CA PRO A 303 11.85 19.27 -12.87
C PRO A 303 10.68 19.67 -13.78
N ASP A 304 10.71 19.32 -15.07
CA ASP A 304 9.72 19.74 -16.07
C ASP A 304 8.53 18.79 -16.20
N ARG A 305 8.64 17.55 -15.69
CA ARG A 305 7.57 16.55 -15.67
C ARG A 305 6.20 17.06 -15.25
N GLN A 306 6.15 17.87 -14.19
CA GLN A 306 4.90 18.45 -13.72
C GLN A 306 4.30 19.38 -14.78
N THR A 307 5.12 20.30 -15.30
CA THR A 307 4.71 21.27 -16.33
C THR A 307 4.19 20.54 -17.57
N GLU A 308 4.87 19.48 -18.01
CA GLU A 308 4.44 18.67 -19.15
C GLU A 308 3.09 17.99 -18.90
N LYS A 309 2.87 17.41 -17.72
CA LYS A 309 1.59 16.77 -17.37
C LYS A 309 0.44 17.77 -17.27
N VAL A 310 0.70 18.96 -16.72
CA VAL A 310 -0.29 20.03 -16.68
C VAL A 310 -0.61 20.50 -18.09
N ARG A 311 0.38 20.77 -18.95
CA ARG A 311 0.15 21.14 -20.36
C ARG A 311 -0.60 20.06 -21.13
N ALA A 312 -0.26 18.78 -20.93
CA ALA A 312 -0.95 17.65 -21.54
C ALA A 312 -2.42 17.59 -21.09
N LEU A 313 -2.71 17.89 -19.81
CA LEU A 313 -4.06 17.97 -19.31
C LEU A 313 -4.83 19.13 -19.96
N PHE A 314 -4.26 20.34 -20.00
CA PHE A 314 -4.85 21.48 -20.71
C PHE A 314 -5.17 21.13 -22.17
N HIS A 315 -4.20 20.56 -22.89
CA HIS A 315 -4.36 20.16 -24.28
C HIS A 315 -5.47 19.09 -24.45
N SER A 316 -5.53 18.11 -23.54
CA SER A 316 -6.55 17.05 -23.58
C SER A 316 -7.98 17.57 -23.44
N ILE A 317 -8.20 18.60 -22.61
CA ILE A 317 -9.52 19.25 -22.49
C ILE A 317 -9.84 20.06 -23.75
N HIS A 318 -8.87 20.83 -24.27
CA HIS A 318 -9.09 21.68 -25.46
C HIS A 318 -9.38 20.90 -26.74
N VAL A 319 -8.72 19.75 -26.92
CA VAL A 319 -8.92 18.87 -28.09
C VAL A 319 -10.11 17.91 -27.89
N GLY A 320 -10.76 17.95 -26.72
CA GLY A 320 -11.88 17.07 -26.39
C GLY A 320 -11.48 15.60 -26.25
N ARG A 321 -10.23 15.30 -25.88
CA ARG A 321 -9.71 13.92 -25.75
C ARG A 321 -10.48 13.11 -24.70
N TYR A 322 -11.11 13.76 -23.74
CA TYR A 322 -12.15 13.16 -22.90
C TYR A 322 -13.50 13.20 -23.64
N VAL A 323 -13.61 12.44 -24.74
CA VAL A 323 -14.89 12.14 -25.39
C VAL A 323 -15.71 11.26 -24.44
N GLU A 324 -17.04 11.35 -24.53
CA GLU A 324 -18.07 10.98 -23.55
C GLU A 324 -17.83 9.71 -22.70
N ASP A 325 -17.25 8.64 -23.26
CA ASP A 325 -17.08 7.36 -22.56
C ASP A 325 -16.02 7.37 -21.45
N ASP A 326 -14.86 8.00 -21.68
CA ASP A 326 -13.78 8.05 -20.68
C ASP A 326 -14.04 9.12 -19.62
N ALA A 327 -14.70 10.22 -20.02
CA ALA A 327 -15.05 11.31 -19.14
C ALA A 327 -15.98 10.87 -18.00
N ALA A 328 -16.89 9.93 -18.28
CA ALA A 328 -17.87 9.40 -17.32
C ALA A 328 -17.29 8.34 -16.36
N ILE A 329 -16.06 7.86 -16.59
CA ILE A 329 -15.43 6.84 -15.72
C ILE A 329 -15.34 7.39 -14.30
N ARG A 330 -15.86 6.64 -13.33
CA ARG A 330 -15.77 7.03 -11.92
C ARG A 330 -14.33 7.01 -11.45
N PHE A 331 -13.95 8.07 -10.75
CA PHE A 331 -12.65 8.26 -10.14
C PHE A 331 -12.80 8.39 -8.63
N TYR A 332 -11.91 7.72 -7.92
CA TYR A 332 -11.97 7.53 -6.47
C TYR A 332 -10.74 8.16 -5.82
N VAL A 333 -10.97 8.95 -4.77
CA VAL A 333 -9.92 9.55 -3.96
C VAL A 333 -10.15 9.25 -2.49
N LEU A 334 -9.15 8.66 -1.84
CA LEU A 334 -9.21 8.27 -0.44
C LEU A 334 -8.04 8.86 0.35
N GLY A 335 -8.34 9.71 1.33
CA GLY A 335 -7.36 10.27 2.27
C GLY A 335 -7.37 9.53 3.60
N LEU A 336 -6.21 8.99 3.99
CA LEU A 336 -6.03 8.17 5.19
C LEU A 336 -5.04 8.82 6.16
N ALA A 337 -5.38 8.87 7.44
CA ALA A 337 -4.50 9.31 8.51
C ALA A 337 -4.30 8.21 9.57
N PRO A 338 -3.12 8.17 10.22
CA PRO A 338 -2.86 7.23 11.30
C PRO A 338 -3.68 7.60 12.55
N ASN A 339 -4.25 6.60 13.22
CA ASN A 339 -4.90 6.76 14.52
C ASN A 339 -4.58 5.55 15.43
N ALA A 340 -3.39 5.56 16.02
CA ALA A 340 -2.84 4.45 16.80
C ALA A 340 -2.90 3.11 16.02
N ALA A 341 -3.75 2.16 16.46
CA ALA A 341 -3.93 0.86 15.80
C ALA A 341 -5.01 0.86 14.69
N ARG A 342 -5.63 2.02 14.43
CA ARG A 342 -6.69 2.22 13.43
C ARG A 342 -6.27 3.25 12.39
N ILE A 343 -6.99 3.25 11.28
CA ILE A 343 -6.85 4.25 10.22
C ILE A 343 -8.09 5.12 10.21
N ALA A 344 -7.89 6.43 10.28
CA ALA A 344 -8.96 7.40 10.11
C ALA A 344 -9.13 7.74 8.63
N VAL A 345 -10.36 7.67 8.13
CA VAL A 345 -10.71 8.20 6.81
C VAL A 345 -10.89 9.71 6.95
N ARG A 346 -9.96 10.50 6.40
CA ARG A 346 -10.00 11.97 6.44
C ARG A 346 -10.96 12.55 5.41
N PHE A 347 -11.02 11.91 4.25
CA PHE A 347 -11.98 12.22 3.21
C PHE A 347 -12.09 11.04 2.24
N TRP A 348 -13.26 10.95 1.61
CA TRP A 348 -13.57 10.02 0.54
C TRP A 348 -14.34 10.79 -0.52
N LYS A 349 -13.83 10.79 -1.76
CA LYS A 349 -14.46 11.47 -2.89
C LYS A 349 -14.66 10.47 -4.02
N VAL A 350 -15.84 10.53 -4.60
CA VAL A 350 -16.18 9.92 -5.88
C VAL A 350 -16.53 11.06 -6.82
N THR A 351 -15.93 11.06 -8.00
CA THR A 351 -16.14 12.02 -9.10
C THR A 351 -15.98 11.26 -10.40
N THR A 352 -15.95 11.93 -11.54
CA THR A 352 -15.59 11.33 -12.83
C THR A 352 -14.24 11.85 -13.30
N VAL A 353 -13.61 11.15 -14.26
CA VAL A 353 -12.34 11.60 -14.84
C VAL A 353 -12.49 12.97 -15.51
N GLY A 354 -13.62 13.21 -16.20
CA GLY A 354 -13.92 14.49 -16.83
C GLY A 354 -14.06 15.63 -15.82
N GLU A 355 -14.90 15.46 -14.79
CA GLU A 355 -15.07 16.45 -13.72
C GLU A 355 -13.74 16.76 -13.01
N LEU A 356 -12.96 15.72 -12.72
CA LEU A 356 -11.66 15.88 -12.08
C LEU A 356 -10.69 16.67 -12.97
N ALA A 357 -10.62 16.36 -14.26
CA ALA A 357 -9.78 17.07 -15.22
C ALA A 357 -10.14 18.57 -15.26
N GLU A 358 -11.43 18.89 -15.37
CA GLU A 358 -11.93 20.27 -15.37
C GLU A 358 -11.58 21.00 -14.08
N HIS A 359 -11.76 20.37 -12.92
CA HIS A 359 -11.45 20.95 -11.63
C HIS A 359 -9.95 21.24 -11.45
N ILE A 360 -9.08 20.36 -11.96
CA ILE A 360 -7.62 20.54 -11.95
C ILE A 360 -7.21 21.69 -12.89
N VAL A 361 -7.74 21.74 -14.11
CA VAL A 361 -7.44 22.84 -15.05
C VAL A 361 -7.89 24.18 -14.47
N ARG A 362 -9.11 24.22 -13.94
CA ARG A 362 -9.66 25.39 -13.25
C ARG A 362 -8.78 25.84 -12.09
N HIS A 363 -8.24 24.91 -11.29
CA HIS A 363 -7.28 25.23 -10.23
C HIS A 363 -6.07 26.01 -10.77
N PHE A 364 -5.46 25.55 -11.85
CA PHE A 364 -4.29 26.22 -12.43
C PHE A 364 -4.62 27.57 -13.05
N GLU A 365 -5.79 27.72 -13.69
CA GLU A 365 -6.28 29.01 -14.18
C GLU A 365 -6.51 30.01 -13.03
N ASP A 366 -7.09 29.55 -11.92
CA ASP A 366 -7.38 30.36 -10.75
C ASP A 366 -6.11 30.95 -10.15
N ILE A 367 -5.02 30.18 -10.09
CA ILE A 367 -3.75 30.62 -9.49
C ILE A 367 -2.78 31.27 -10.50
N ARG A 368 -3.05 31.19 -11.81
CA ARG A 368 -2.17 31.73 -12.85
C ARG A 368 -1.94 33.23 -12.67
N ILE A 369 -0.69 33.64 -12.57
CA ILE A 369 -0.27 35.04 -12.47
C ILE A 369 1.12 35.18 -13.12
N GLU A 370 1.42 36.36 -13.64
CA GLU A 370 2.74 36.67 -14.20
C GLU A 370 3.87 36.42 -13.18
N HIS A 371 4.96 35.85 -13.64
CA HIS A 371 6.12 35.49 -12.81
C HIS A 371 7.43 35.71 -13.57
N GLY A 372 8.55 35.76 -12.83
CA GLY A 372 9.87 35.88 -13.45
C GLY A 372 10.28 34.61 -14.21
N GLU A 373 11.21 34.77 -15.16
CA GLU A 373 11.68 33.69 -16.06
C GLU A 373 12.25 32.46 -15.33
N LYS A 374 12.77 32.64 -14.11
CA LYS A 374 13.35 31.55 -13.29
C LYS A 374 12.33 30.82 -12.40
N GLN A 375 11.08 31.26 -12.40
CA GLN A 375 10.00 30.64 -11.62
C GLN A 375 9.26 29.61 -12.47
N PRO A 376 8.73 28.52 -11.87
CA PRO A 376 7.98 27.52 -12.60
C PRO A 376 6.64 28.09 -13.10
N GLU A 377 6.25 27.70 -14.32
CA GLU A 377 4.97 28.09 -14.94
C GLU A 377 3.77 27.63 -14.12
N TYR A 378 3.80 26.38 -13.66
CA TYR A 378 2.75 25.82 -12.80
C TYR A 378 3.31 25.52 -11.41
N LEU A 379 2.59 25.96 -10.38
CA LEU A 379 3.01 25.76 -8.99
C LEU A 379 2.45 24.44 -8.44
N PRO A 380 3.30 23.51 -7.97
CA PRO A 380 2.82 22.35 -7.23
C PRO A 380 2.10 22.72 -5.95
N LEU A 381 1.15 21.87 -5.56
CA LEU A 381 0.37 22.03 -4.33
C LEU A 381 1.27 22.24 -3.12
N PHE A 382 2.36 21.47 -3.02
CA PHE A 382 3.33 21.61 -1.95
C PHE A 382 3.98 23.01 -1.89
N ARG A 383 4.34 23.61 -3.03
CA ARG A 383 4.95 24.95 -3.08
C ARG A 383 3.97 26.04 -2.61
N LEU A 384 2.70 25.90 -2.98
CA LEU A 384 1.64 26.79 -2.50
C LEU A 384 1.48 26.67 -0.98
N LEU A 385 1.42 25.45 -0.45
CA LEU A 385 1.25 25.20 0.99
C LEU A 385 2.45 25.68 1.81
N VAL A 386 3.68 25.41 1.36
CA VAL A 386 4.92 25.87 2.01
C VAL A 386 4.97 27.39 2.10
N SER A 387 4.40 28.11 1.12
CA SER A 387 4.36 29.58 1.14
C SER A 387 3.52 30.17 2.30
N THR A 388 2.69 29.34 2.94
CA THR A 388 1.88 29.68 4.12
C THR A 388 2.53 29.28 5.45
N ALA A 389 3.60 28.48 5.41
CA ALA A 389 4.28 27.95 6.59
C ALA A 389 5.34 28.91 7.11
N THR A 390 5.57 28.92 8.43
CA THR A 390 6.64 29.72 9.03
C THR A 390 8.02 29.24 8.55
N GLN A 391 8.89 30.19 8.18
CA GLN A 391 10.23 29.94 7.65
C GLN A 391 10.24 29.11 6.35
N GLY A 392 9.10 28.93 5.67
CA GLY A 392 9.01 28.07 4.49
C GLY A 392 9.35 26.60 4.77
N LYS A 393 9.18 26.13 6.01
CA LYS A 393 9.44 24.74 6.39
C LYS A 393 8.15 23.91 6.29
N ALA A 394 8.23 22.79 5.59
CA ALA A 394 7.09 21.88 5.40
C ALA A 394 6.45 21.41 6.71
N ASP A 395 7.26 21.17 7.75
CA ASP A 395 6.79 20.74 9.08
C ASP A 395 5.90 21.78 9.77
N ASN A 396 5.93 23.03 9.33
CA ASN A 396 5.14 24.13 9.87
C ASN A 396 3.85 24.39 9.07
N ILE A 397 3.54 23.59 8.05
CA ILE A 397 2.25 23.66 7.35
C ILE A 397 1.16 23.23 8.34
N SER A 398 0.09 24.03 8.44
CA SER A 398 -1.04 23.67 9.31
C SER A 398 -1.63 22.30 8.88
N PRO A 399 -1.81 21.33 9.80
CA PRO A 399 -2.12 19.94 9.44
C PRO A 399 -3.37 19.77 8.56
N ASN A 400 -4.42 20.55 8.81
CA ASN A 400 -5.69 20.44 8.07
C ASN A 400 -5.63 21.16 6.71
N LEU A 401 -4.74 22.14 6.55
CA LEU A 401 -4.75 23.06 5.43
C LEU A 401 -4.45 22.37 4.09
N ALA A 402 -3.50 21.44 4.11
CA ALA A 402 -3.12 20.67 2.93
C ALA A 402 -4.29 19.81 2.41
N GLY A 403 -4.92 19.05 3.32
CA GLY A 403 -6.05 18.18 2.98
C GLY A 403 -7.27 18.98 2.54
N ASP A 404 -7.58 20.09 3.23
CA ASP A 404 -8.73 20.93 2.89
C ASP A 404 -8.53 21.67 1.56
N MET A 405 -7.30 22.11 1.24
CA MET A 405 -6.98 22.69 -0.06
C MET A 405 -7.13 21.66 -1.18
N LEU A 406 -6.56 20.46 -1.03
CA LEU A 406 -6.73 19.40 -2.04
C LEU A 406 -8.22 19.07 -2.22
N ARG A 407 -8.97 18.91 -1.13
CA ARG A 407 -10.41 18.64 -1.20
C ARG A 407 -11.15 19.72 -1.98
N ALA A 408 -10.87 20.99 -1.71
CA ALA A 408 -11.46 22.11 -2.46
C ALA A 408 -11.08 22.10 -3.95
N ILE A 409 -9.86 21.67 -4.30
CA ILE A 409 -9.47 21.45 -5.70
C ILE A 409 -10.36 20.37 -6.31
N LEU A 410 -10.41 19.18 -5.70
CA LEU A 410 -11.17 18.03 -6.19
C LEU A 410 -12.68 18.28 -6.30
N ASP A 411 -13.23 19.12 -5.42
CA ASP A 411 -14.65 19.49 -5.40
C ASP A 411 -15.01 20.68 -6.30
N GLY A 412 -14.02 21.37 -6.87
CA GLY A 412 -14.26 22.66 -7.54
C GLY A 412 -14.78 23.75 -6.59
N ALA A 413 -14.63 23.56 -5.27
CA ALA A 413 -15.18 24.41 -4.23
C ALA A 413 -14.25 25.61 -3.88
N PRO A 414 -14.75 26.62 -3.15
CA PRO A 414 -13.90 27.66 -2.58
C PRO A 414 -12.79 27.07 -1.72
N TYR A 415 -11.60 27.68 -1.75
CA TYR A 415 -10.57 27.33 -0.77
C TYR A 415 -11.02 27.69 0.66
N PRO A 416 -10.49 26.97 1.67
CA PRO A 416 -10.73 27.32 3.07
C PRO A 416 -10.32 28.78 3.34
N ARG A 417 -11.16 29.53 4.06
CA ARG A 417 -10.82 30.91 4.47
C ARG A 417 -9.52 31.00 5.28
N THR A 418 -9.18 29.90 5.98
CA THR A 418 -7.93 29.75 6.72
C THR A 418 -6.70 29.77 5.82
N LEU A 419 -6.81 29.34 4.56
CA LEU A 419 -5.72 29.40 3.57
C LEU A 419 -5.35 30.82 3.20
N LEU A 420 -6.36 31.64 2.90
CA LEU A 420 -6.18 33.06 2.63
C LEU A 420 -5.61 33.78 3.87
N ALA A 421 -6.19 33.50 5.05
CA ALA A 421 -5.73 34.09 6.30
C ALA A 421 -4.25 33.74 6.58
N ALA A 422 -3.84 32.48 6.37
CA ALA A 422 -2.46 32.05 6.56
C ALA A 422 -1.50 32.76 5.60
N ALA A 423 -1.85 32.87 4.32
CA ALA A 423 -1.06 33.58 3.32
C ALA A 423 -0.86 35.05 3.69
N VAL A 424 -1.95 35.76 4.06
CA VAL A 424 -1.90 37.18 4.46
C VAL A 424 -1.10 37.36 5.75
N GLN A 425 -1.25 36.46 6.74
CA GLN A 425 -0.47 36.52 7.97
C GLN A 425 1.03 36.36 7.71
N ARG A 426 1.44 35.49 6.78
CA ARG A 426 2.85 35.37 6.38
C ARG A 426 3.38 36.62 5.69
N ILE A 427 2.61 37.22 4.78
CA ILE A 427 2.98 38.52 4.16
C ILE A 427 3.22 39.59 5.23
N ARG A 428 2.31 39.69 6.22
CA ARG A 428 2.45 40.67 7.31
C ARG A 428 3.67 40.41 8.19
N ALA A 429 4.00 39.15 8.43
CA ALA A 429 5.13 38.78 9.29
C ALA A 429 6.49 38.90 8.60
N GLU A 430 6.54 38.63 7.29
CA GLU A 430 7.79 38.58 6.51
C GLU A 430 8.02 39.83 5.67
N HIS A 431 7.02 40.70 5.54
CA HIS A 431 7.04 41.92 4.73
C HIS A 431 7.37 41.68 3.25
N GLU A 432 7.03 40.48 2.75
CA GLU A 432 7.33 40.04 1.38
C GLU A 432 6.11 39.35 0.75
N ILE A 433 5.87 39.64 -0.54
CA ILE A 433 4.86 38.97 -1.36
C ILE A 433 5.58 38.14 -2.42
N THR A 434 5.70 36.83 -2.17
CA THR A 434 6.33 35.91 -3.12
C THR A 434 5.35 35.46 -4.20
N TYR A 435 5.86 35.02 -5.36
CA TYR A 435 5.05 34.49 -6.46
C TYR A 435 4.02 33.43 -6.00
N PRO A 436 4.41 32.38 -5.24
CA PRO A 436 3.44 31.39 -4.74
C PRO A 436 2.36 31.99 -3.83
N ARG A 437 2.68 33.01 -3.03
CA ARG A 437 1.74 33.67 -2.12
C ARG A 437 0.73 34.52 -2.91
N ALA A 438 1.20 35.27 -3.90
CA ALA A 438 0.33 36.06 -4.78
C ALA A 438 -0.63 35.17 -5.58
N ALA A 439 -0.10 34.09 -6.18
CA ALA A 439 -0.89 33.08 -6.91
C ALA A 439 -1.97 32.44 -6.02
N LEU A 440 -1.60 32.07 -4.78
CA LEU A 440 -2.52 31.48 -3.81
C LEU A 440 -3.64 32.44 -3.40
N ILE A 441 -3.33 33.72 -3.18
CA ILE A 441 -4.31 34.75 -2.84
C ILE A 441 -5.28 34.97 -4.01
N LYS A 442 -4.76 35.10 -5.24
CA LYS A 442 -5.59 35.20 -6.45
C LYS A 442 -6.54 34.00 -6.56
N GLY A 443 -6.03 32.79 -6.38
CA GLY A 443 -6.87 31.59 -6.43
C GLY A 443 -7.97 31.56 -5.37
N CYS A 444 -7.67 32.01 -4.14
CA CYS A 444 -8.68 32.18 -3.08
C CYS A 444 -9.79 33.15 -3.50
N ILE A 445 -9.43 34.31 -4.06
CA ILE A 445 -10.37 35.36 -4.46
C ILE A 445 -11.21 34.93 -5.65
N ASN A 446 -10.59 34.37 -6.71
CA ASN A 446 -11.28 33.90 -7.91
C ASN A 446 -12.35 32.87 -7.56
N ARG A 447 -11.98 31.83 -6.81
CA ARG A 447 -12.91 30.77 -6.41
C ARG A 447 -14.04 31.25 -5.51
N ALA A 448 -13.74 32.17 -4.58
CA ALA A 448 -14.76 32.75 -3.71
C ALA A 448 -15.75 33.62 -4.49
N THR A 449 -15.25 34.42 -5.43
CA THR A 449 -16.06 35.32 -6.27
C THR A 449 -16.97 34.54 -7.21
N ARG A 450 -16.45 33.50 -7.86
CA ARG A 450 -17.21 32.62 -8.75
C ARG A 450 -18.36 31.92 -8.02
N ASN A 451 -18.09 31.37 -6.84
CA ASN A 451 -19.13 30.72 -6.04
C ASN A 451 -20.17 31.70 -5.48
N SER A 452 -19.80 32.96 -5.26
CA SER A 452 -20.75 33.98 -4.77
C SER A 452 -21.59 34.61 -5.89
N ASN A 453 -21.17 34.47 -7.16
CA ASN A 453 -21.84 35.07 -8.32
C ASN A 453 -22.05 34.04 -9.45
N PRO A 454 -22.85 32.98 -9.26
CA PRO A 454 -22.99 31.89 -10.23
C PRO A 454 -23.59 32.32 -11.58
N GLU A 455 -24.30 33.45 -11.63
CA GLU A 455 -24.94 33.96 -12.85
C GLU A 455 -24.04 34.84 -13.72
N LYS A 456 -22.86 35.24 -13.22
CA LYS A 456 -21.89 36.01 -14.01
C LYS A 456 -20.83 35.05 -14.56
N LYS A 457 -20.92 34.73 -15.86
CA LYS A 457 -19.82 34.05 -16.56
C LYS A 457 -18.59 34.95 -16.58
N GLU A 458 -17.43 34.36 -16.30
CA GLU A 458 -16.11 35.00 -16.37
C GLU A 458 -15.76 35.46 -17.78
#